data_AF-C6M8M2-F1
#
_entry.id   AF-C6M8M2-F1
#
_cell.length_a   1.000
_cell.length_b   1.000
_cell.length_c   1.000
_cell.angle_alpha   90.00
_cell.angle_beta   90.00
_cell.angle_gamma   90.00
#
_symmetry.space_group_name_H-M   'P 1'
#
loop_
_entity.id
_entity.type
_entity.pdbx_description
1 polymer ?
#
loop_
_entity_poly.entity_id
_entity_poly.type
_entity_poly.pdbx_seq_one_letter_code
_entity_poly.pdbx_strand_id
1 'polypeptide(L)'
;MRKIYSKFFDIIKIPEKLEQYSDKLNTIFSCFLSARVLFIKNSEMPINIYDLIKDKSSESEDSNCFYEFISFSKSMPRTLFSLLTYSANSINKDMLKEPGISNENIALFKHLSLAITVNLAKKQYLSAIISKFNKSIVKRKLELENNSNLDSQNRLIKEDDYDITSELIDNDYPPMYREYIQPLVDLLGFKSIYKFYYYSIVDNEEHLNLEENKKNGGFGFTDKEQRSNDILIQLLNFCAYNDVALDAYTEFQKLMQSYVLGKIKIHEVREKFELTKVDLFILIKYFKFKDLWPVIVKRVLGFVKDEPQEGNGDKFLSFSQDEKDYLADAFKNLSDLFIIYGHYFYSNTISNSFLNLIMIIGLVKWESTELDKFLESINSIFLKGSIPIDYASSVNYFILLQYKLYKTNSPKILELVDVILEGFISGKFRKHFYQSINNDLSSVYRYAYVTSMQYTNVKLVEKALFSLDNDFEKNLEMQRYFLEKIFLPIYQISNTDIKELFTPYFDKVRISDWNQVSKGQLYEEILCELDFLQYGFEVKQEFIDFMTHWIKNDLNKVGGAEKLLKFIDFLITSRNISQLEELRGLLKEKIQSIIDSAENTQQTT
;
A
#
# COMPACT_ATOMS: atom_id res chain seq x y z
N MET A 1 -12.14 -2.17 -45.26
CA MET A 1 -11.99 -1.14 -44.20
C MET A 1 -12.06 0.31 -44.68
N ARG A 2 -11.18 0.75 -45.60
CA ARG A 2 -11.09 2.17 -46.03
C ARG A 2 -12.43 2.80 -46.43
N LYS A 3 -13.36 2.04 -47.02
CA LYS A 3 -14.68 2.54 -47.43
C LYS A 3 -15.64 2.88 -46.27
N ILE A 4 -15.63 2.16 -45.15
CA ILE A 4 -16.54 2.45 -44.00
C ILE A 4 -16.01 3.65 -43.23
N TYR A 5 -14.71 3.66 -42.91
CA TYR A 5 -14.06 4.81 -42.30
C TYR A 5 -14.17 6.05 -43.20
N SER A 6 -13.93 5.93 -44.50
CA SER A 6 -14.17 7.02 -45.46
C SER A 6 -15.60 7.52 -45.38
N LYS A 7 -16.60 6.63 -45.46
CA LYS A 7 -18.01 7.02 -45.36
C LYS A 7 -18.38 7.69 -44.04
N PHE A 8 -17.81 7.25 -42.92
CA PHE A 8 -18.00 7.89 -41.62
C PHE A 8 -17.46 9.33 -41.63
N PHE A 9 -16.25 9.53 -42.16
CA PHE A 9 -15.69 10.87 -42.32
C PHE A 9 -16.43 11.71 -43.37
N ASP A 10 -16.99 11.09 -44.42
CA ASP A 10 -17.85 11.77 -45.41
C ASP A 10 -19.16 12.25 -44.77
N ILE A 11 -19.71 11.48 -43.82
CA ILE A 11 -20.88 11.89 -43.03
C ILE A 11 -20.54 13.08 -42.15
N ILE A 12 -19.39 13.04 -41.47
CA ILE A 12 -18.97 14.09 -40.53
C ILE A 12 -18.61 15.40 -41.25
N LYS A 13 -18.03 15.32 -42.44
CA LYS A 13 -17.59 16.50 -43.21
C LYS A 13 -18.72 17.25 -43.92
N ILE A 14 -19.90 16.63 -44.09
CA ILE A 14 -21.03 17.22 -44.81
C ILE A 14 -22.06 17.71 -43.78
N PRO A 15 -22.28 19.04 -43.62
CA PRO A 15 -23.16 19.59 -42.59
C PRO A 15 -24.58 19.00 -42.58
N GLU A 16 -25.16 18.80 -43.76
CA GLU A 16 -26.51 18.23 -43.93
C GLU A 16 -26.58 16.78 -43.40
N LYS A 17 -25.51 15.99 -43.59
CA LYS A 17 -25.44 14.62 -43.08
C LYS A 17 -25.11 14.58 -41.59
N LEU A 18 -24.25 15.48 -41.12
CA LEU A 18 -23.96 15.65 -39.70
C LEU A 18 -25.26 15.92 -38.92
N GLU A 19 -26.10 16.80 -39.46
CA GLU A 19 -27.42 17.10 -38.89
C GLU A 19 -28.40 15.92 -39.04
N GLN A 20 -28.45 15.27 -40.19
CA GLN A 20 -29.31 14.10 -40.42
C GLN A 20 -29.01 12.94 -39.46
N TYR A 21 -27.75 12.75 -39.08
CA TYR A 21 -27.30 11.64 -38.22
C TYR A 21 -26.91 12.09 -36.81
N SER A 22 -27.33 13.28 -36.37
CA SER A 22 -26.88 13.90 -35.12
C SER A 22 -26.98 12.98 -33.91
N ASP A 23 -28.10 12.29 -33.74
CA ASP A 23 -28.34 11.45 -32.55
C ASP A 23 -27.35 10.28 -32.49
N LYS A 24 -27.12 9.62 -33.63
CA LYS A 24 -26.18 8.50 -33.75
C LYS A 24 -24.73 8.97 -33.63
N LEU A 25 -24.41 10.13 -34.19
CA LEU A 25 -23.09 10.73 -34.12
C LEU A 25 -22.79 11.19 -32.69
N ASN A 26 -23.74 11.81 -32.00
CA ASN A 26 -23.62 12.19 -30.60
C ASN A 26 -23.32 10.96 -29.75
N THR A 27 -24.02 9.83 -29.94
CA THR A 27 -23.67 8.59 -29.22
C THR A 27 -22.23 8.13 -29.48
N ILE A 28 -21.78 8.12 -30.75
CA ILE A 28 -20.41 7.71 -31.11
C ILE A 28 -19.38 8.68 -30.52
N PHE A 29 -19.66 9.99 -30.58
CA PHE A 29 -18.80 11.05 -30.08
C PHE A 29 -18.72 11.03 -28.55
N SER A 30 -19.82 10.80 -27.84
CA SER A 30 -19.82 10.58 -26.41
C SER A 30 -18.94 9.37 -26.02
N CYS A 31 -18.96 8.28 -26.80
CA CYS A 31 -18.03 7.17 -26.58
C CYS A 31 -16.56 7.54 -26.82
N PHE A 32 -16.27 8.40 -27.80
CA PHE A 32 -14.91 8.90 -28.01
C PHE A 32 -14.47 9.83 -26.88
N LEU A 33 -15.32 10.77 -26.46
CA LEU A 33 -15.02 11.70 -25.38
C LEU A 33 -14.88 11.01 -24.03
N SER A 34 -15.70 9.99 -23.73
CA SER A 34 -15.54 9.18 -22.52
C SER A 34 -14.21 8.40 -22.52
N ALA A 35 -13.70 8.05 -23.70
CA ALA A 35 -12.36 7.51 -23.89
C ALA A 35 -11.28 8.60 -24.03
N ARG A 36 -11.57 9.88 -23.79
CA ARG A 36 -10.69 11.05 -23.98
C ARG A 36 -10.09 11.19 -25.39
N VAL A 37 -10.80 10.68 -26.39
CA VAL A 37 -10.46 10.88 -27.80
C VAL A 37 -11.12 12.17 -28.28
N LEU A 38 -10.35 13.27 -28.22
CA LEU A 38 -10.81 14.58 -28.68
C LEU A 38 -10.66 14.74 -30.20
N PHE A 39 -9.65 14.10 -30.80
CA PHE A 39 -9.32 14.28 -32.21
C PHE A 39 -9.36 12.97 -32.98
N ILE A 40 -10.05 12.97 -34.12
CA ILE A 40 -10.07 11.86 -35.07
C ILE A 40 -9.54 12.31 -36.43
N LYS A 41 -8.88 11.41 -37.16
CA LYS A 41 -8.35 11.73 -38.49
C LYS A 41 -8.52 10.59 -39.48
N ASN A 42 -8.79 10.96 -40.73
CA ASN A 42 -8.76 10.09 -41.92
C ASN A 42 -8.06 10.78 -43.10
N SER A 43 -7.50 11.97 -42.88
CA SER A 43 -6.72 12.81 -43.80
C SER A 43 -5.68 13.59 -42.97
N GLU A 44 -4.85 14.45 -43.59
CA GLU A 44 -3.78 15.18 -42.89
C GLU A 44 -4.27 16.07 -41.74
N MET A 45 -5.47 16.66 -41.86
CA MET A 45 -6.04 17.48 -40.78
C MET A 45 -6.89 16.66 -39.79
N PRO A 46 -6.64 16.78 -38.47
CA PRO A 46 -7.48 16.20 -37.44
C PRO A 46 -8.79 16.98 -37.29
N ILE A 47 -9.86 16.27 -36.95
CA ILE A 47 -11.18 16.83 -36.64
C ILE A 47 -11.37 16.76 -35.13
N ASN A 48 -11.67 17.89 -34.50
CA ASN A 48 -12.05 17.95 -33.10
C ASN A 48 -13.51 17.49 -32.94
N ILE A 49 -13.72 16.39 -32.23
CA ILE A 49 -15.05 15.81 -32.00
C ILE A 49 -15.89 16.71 -31.10
N TYR A 50 -15.26 17.42 -30.17
CA TYR A 50 -15.96 18.29 -29.22
C TYR A 50 -16.71 19.42 -29.93
N ASP A 51 -16.18 19.90 -31.05
CA ASP A 51 -16.80 20.95 -31.87
C ASP A 51 -18.00 20.45 -32.67
N LEU A 52 -18.18 19.13 -32.77
CA LEU A 52 -19.25 18.48 -33.54
C LEU A 52 -20.45 18.06 -32.71
N ILE A 53 -20.36 18.14 -31.38
CA ILE A 53 -21.47 17.80 -30.48
C ILE A 53 -22.38 19.02 -30.32
N LYS A 54 -23.64 18.88 -30.75
CA LYS A 54 -24.65 19.94 -30.63
C LYS A 54 -25.12 20.15 -29.20
N ASP A 55 -25.16 19.08 -28.40
CA ASP A 55 -25.62 19.13 -27.01
C ASP A 55 -24.51 18.71 -26.05
N LYS A 56 -23.87 19.71 -25.45
CA LYS A 56 -22.80 19.51 -24.47
C LYS A 56 -23.34 19.13 -23.08
N SER A 57 -24.67 19.10 -22.93
CA SER A 57 -25.34 18.77 -21.67
C SER A 57 -25.57 17.26 -21.48
N SER A 58 -25.37 16.45 -22.54
CA SER A 58 -25.47 14.99 -22.48
C SER A 58 -24.18 14.30 -22.03
N GLU A 59 -23.34 14.96 -21.23
CA GLU A 59 -22.50 14.25 -20.25
C GLU A 59 -23.43 13.65 -19.18
N SER A 60 -24.36 12.79 -19.61
CA SER A 60 -25.43 12.27 -18.76
C SER A 60 -24.83 11.36 -17.70
N GLU A 61 -25.25 11.62 -16.47
CA GLU A 61 -24.99 11.00 -15.18
C GLU A 61 -25.29 9.48 -15.08
N ASP A 62 -25.32 8.75 -16.20
CA ASP A 62 -25.61 7.31 -16.23
C ASP A 62 -24.32 6.51 -15.95
N SER A 63 -24.09 6.26 -14.65
CA SER A 63 -22.96 5.52 -14.05
C SER A 63 -21.60 5.83 -14.65
N ASN A 64 -20.79 6.64 -13.97
CA ASN A 64 -19.39 6.82 -14.32
C ASN A 64 -18.61 5.53 -14.00
N CYS A 65 -18.74 4.50 -14.86
CA CYS A 65 -18.11 3.18 -14.73
C CYS A 65 -16.61 3.31 -14.44
N PHE A 66 -15.98 4.32 -15.03
CA PHE A 66 -14.58 4.64 -14.78
C PHE A 66 -14.34 5.09 -13.33
N TYR A 67 -15.12 6.06 -12.84
CA TYR A 67 -15.03 6.50 -11.45
C TYR A 67 -15.32 5.37 -10.46
N GLU A 68 -16.36 4.58 -10.71
CA GLU A 68 -16.69 3.40 -9.90
C GLU A 68 -15.55 2.38 -9.89
N PHE A 69 -14.88 2.18 -11.02
CA PHE A 69 -13.71 1.30 -11.12
C PHE A 69 -12.51 1.83 -10.32
N ILE A 70 -12.18 3.12 -10.45
CA ILE A 70 -11.02 3.70 -9.75
C ILE A 70 -11.29 3.93 -8.25
N SER A 71 -12.54 4.15 -7.85
CA SER A 71 -12.91 4.32 -6.44
C SER A 71 -13.18 2.99 -5.72
N PHE A 72 -12.99 1.84 -6.39
CA PHE A 72 -13.27 0.51 -5.83
C PHE A 72 -14.74 0.33 -5.40
N SER A 73 -15.67 0.99 -6.08
CA SER A 73 -17.09 0.88 -5.80
C SER A 73 -17.60 -0.54 -6.02
N LYS A 74 -18.56 -0.99 -5.20
CA LYS A 74 -19.29 -2.25 -5.42
C LYS A 74 -20.08 -2.24 -6.74
N SER A 75 -20.37 -1.06 -7.28
CA SER A 75 -21.03 -0.87 -8.57
C SER A 75 -20.09 -1.02 -9.77
N MET A 76 -18.77 -1.16 -9.57
CA MET A 76 -17.82 -1.35 -10.66
C MET A 76 -18.21 -2.58 -11.52
N PRO A 77 -17.73 -2.67 -12.78
CA PRO A 77 -18.07 -3.75 -13.68
C PRO A 77 -17.95 -5.15 -13.06
N ARG A 78 -18.97 -5.98 -13.27
CA ARG A 78 -19.20 -7.22 -12.51
C ARG A 78 -18.02 -8.18 -12.56
N THR A 79 -17.38 -8.36 -13.72
CA THR A 79 -16.26 -9.29 -13.84
C THR A 79 -15.04 -8.74 -13.11
N LEU A 80 -14.75 -7.44 -13.26
CA LEU A 80 -13.68 -6.77 -12.53
C LEU A 80 -13.88 -6.85 -11.00
N PHE A 81 -15.10 -6.59 -10.52
CA PHE A 81 -15.41 -6.68 -9.09
C PHE A 81 -15.20 -8.11 -8.56
N SER A 82 -15.75 -9.10 -9.27
CA SER A 82 -15.64 -10.52 -8.90
C SER A 82 -14.18 -11.00 -8.91
N LEU A 83 -13.36 -10.51 -9.85
CA LEU A 83 -11.93 -10.83 -9.91
C LEU A 83 -11.10 -10.13 -8.84
N LEU A 84 -11.50 -8.94 -8.42
CA LEU A 84 -10.90 -8.20 -7.31
C LEU A 84 -11.14 -8.94 -5.98
N THR A 85 -12.36 -9.41 -5.74
CA THR A 85 -12.75 -10.14 -4.51
C THR A 85 -12.35 -11.62 -4.53
N TYR A 86 -11.96 -12.15 -5.69
CA TYR A 86 -11.60 -13.55 -5.93
C TYR A 86 -10.66 -14.16 -4.87
N SER A 87 -9.61 -13.43 -4.48
CA SER A 87 -8.52 -13.94 -3.62
C SER A 87 -8.85 -14.00 -2.12
N ALA A 88 -9.94 -13.38 -1.69
CA ALA A 88 -10.42 -13.44 -0.32
C ALA A 88 -11.21 -14.72 -0.01
N ASN A 89 -11.77 -15.32 -1.06
CA ASN A 89 -12.80 -16.35 -0.95
C ASN A 89 -12.25 -17.79 -0.89
N SER A 90 -11.02 -18.05 -1.36
CA SER A 90 -10.47 -19.41 -1.39
C SER A 90 -9.56 -19.78 -0.21
N ILE A 91 -9.08 -18.80 0.56
CA ILE A 91 -8.08 -19.00 1.63
C ILE A 91 -8.70 -18.89 3.04
N ASN A 92 -9.91 -18.33 3.18
CA ASN A 92 -10.71 -18.35 4.43
C ASN A 92 -11.29 -19.74 4.77
N LYS A 93 -10.56 -20.84 4.51
CA LYS A 93 -10.98 -22.20 4.89
C LYS A 93 -10.92 -22.45 6.40
N ASP A 94 -10.25 -21.59 7.16
CA ASP A 94 -10.05 -21.77 8.60
C ASP A 94 -11.12 -21.11 9.49
N MET A 95 -12.03 -20.33 8.93
CA MET A 95 -13.19 -19.78 9.65
C MET A 95 -14.46 -20.11 8.87
N LEU A 96 -15.15 -21.16 9.30
CA LEU A 96 -16.42 -21.69 8.79
C LEU A 96 -16.38 -22.22 7.34
N LYS A 97 -16.49 -23.54 7.22
CA LYS A 97 -16.96 -24.20 5.98
C LYS A 97 -18.41 -23.78 5.72
N GLU A 98 -18.64 -22.59 5.19
CA GLU A 98 -19.91 -22.30 4.54
C GLU A 98 -19.90 -22.94 3.13
N PRO A 99 -20.83 -23.86 2.80
CA PRO A 99 -20.85 -24.59 1.53
C PRO A 99 -21.27 -23.75 0.32
N GLY A 100 -21.05 -22.43 0.33
CA GLY A 100 -21.52 -21.48 -0.70
C GLY A 100 -20.44 -20.91 -1.63
N ILE A 101 -19.16 -20.91 -1.21
CA ILE A 101 -18.14 -20.01 -1.79
C ILE A 101 -17.50 -20.55 -3.08
N SER A 102 -17.45 -21.86 -3.28
CA SER A 102 -17.05 -22.43 -4.59
C SER A 102 -18.08 -22.13 -5.70
N ASN A 103 -19.29 -21.67 -5.36
CA ASN A 103 -20.34 -21.41 -6.34
C ASN A 103 -20.16 -20.08 -7.09
N GLU A 104 -19.56 -19.04 -6.50
CA GLU A 104 -19.47 -17.71 -7.14
C GLU A 104 -18.46 -17.68 -8.30
N ASN A 105 -17.27 -18.27 -8.11
CA ASN A 105 -16.26 -18.34 -9.17
C ASN A 105 -16.70 -19.27 -10.31
N ILE A 106 -17.33 -20.39 -9.97
CA ILE A 106 -17.96 -21.28 -10.95
C ILE A 106 -19.13 -20.56 -11.65
N ALA A 107 -19.90 -19.74 -10.93
CA ALA A 107 -20.96 -18.93 -11.53
C ALA A 107 -20.39 -17.89 -12.49
N LEU A 108 -19.28 -17.22 -12.15
CA LEU A 108 -18.60 -16.29 -13.04
C LEU A 108 -18.07 -17.01 -14.29
N PHE A 109 -17.43 -18.16 -14.14
CA PHE A 109 -16.95 -18.97 -15.26
C PHE A 109 -18.09 -19.41 -16.19
N LYS A 110 -19.22 -19.87 -15.62
CA LYS A 110 -20.44 -20.23 -16.37
C LYS A 110 -21.06 -19.01 -17.05
N HIS A 111 -21.13 -17.88 -16.36
CA HIS A 111 -21.63 -16.62 -16.90
C HIS A 111 -20.80 -16.17 -18.11
N LEU A 112 -19.47 -16.19 -18.00
CA LEU A 112 -18.57 -15.85 -19.10
C LEU A 112 -18.70 -16.85 -20.26
N SER A 113 -18.86 -18.15 -19.96
CA SER A 113 -19.10 -19.17 -20.99
C SER A 113 -20.39 -18.89 -21.78
N LEU A 114 -21.49 -18.58 -21.09
CA LEU A 114 -22.74 -18.19 -21.73
C LEU A 114 -22.59 -16.89 -22.53
N ALA A 115 -21.90 -15.89 -21.98
CA ALA A 115 -21.65 -14.62 -22.65
C ALA A 115 -20.90 -14.82 -23.98
N ILE A 116 -19.90 -15.71 -24.02
CA ILE A 116 -19.19 -16.07 -25.26
C ILE A 116 -20.17 -16.61 -26.30
N THR A 117 -20.97 -17.62 -25.95
CA THR A 117 -21.94 -18.23 -26.88
C THR A 117 -22.97 -17.21 -27.39
N VAL A 118 -23.52 -16.39 -26.49
CA VAL A 118 -24.51 -15.36 -26.83
C VAL A 118 -23.90 -14.28 -27.73
N ASN A 119 -22.69 -13.81 -27.42
CA ASN A 119 -22.02 -12.77 -28.20
C ASN A 119 -21.64 -13.29 -29.59
N LEU A 120 -21.15 -14.52 -29.71
CA LEU A 120 -20.86 -15.15 -31.01
C LEU A 120 -22.15 -15.31 -31.84
N ALA A 121 -23.24 -15.77 -31.25
CA ALA A 121 -24.54 -15.90 -31.93
C ALA A 121 -25.07 -14.53 -32.42
N LYS A 122 -24.86 -13.47 -31.65
CA LYS A 122 -25.20 -12.08 -32.01
C LYS A 122 -24.18 -11.39 -32.92
N LYS A 123 -23.09 -12.08 -33.31
CA LYS A 123 -21.97 -11.51 -34.09
C LYS A 123 -21.27 -10.33 -33.41
N GLN A 124 -21.31 -10.29 -32.07
CA GLN A 124 -20.63 -9.30 -31.22
C GLN A 124 -19.21 -9.79 -30.89
N TYR A 125 -18.36 -9.81 -31.92
CA TYR A 125 -17.06 -10.49 -31.84
C TYR A 125 -16.09 -9.88 -30.82
N LEU A 126 -16.05 -8.55 -30.67
CA LEU A 126 -15.17 -7.90 -29.67
C LEU A 126 -15.55 -8.31 -28.24
N SER A 127 -16.85 -8.31 -27.92
CA SER A 127 -17.35 -8.75 -26.62
C SER A 127 -17.13 -10.23 -26.38
N ALA A 128 -17.21 -11.08 -27.42
CA ALA A 128 -16.90 -12.50 -27.32
C ALA A 128 -15.43 -12.73 -26.95
N ILE A 129 -14.50 -12.01 -27.58
CA ILE A 129 -13.05 -12.09 -27.30
C ILE A 129 -12.75 -11.62 -25.88
N ILE A 130 -13.32 -10.49 -25.46
CA ILE A 130 -13.18 -10.00 -24.08
C ILE A 130 -13.70 -11.04 -23.08
N SER A 131 -14.84 -11.67 -23.37
CA SER A 131 -15.41 -12.70 -22.50
C SER A 131 -14.51 -13.94 -22.44
N LYS A 132 -13.91 -14.36 -23.57
CA LYS A 132 -12.92 -15.45 -23.63
C LYS A 132 -11.67 -15.11 -22.83
N PHE A 133 -11.14 -13.90 -22.98
CA PHE A 133 -10.01 -13.38 -22.20
C PHE A 133 -10.28 -13.41 -20.69
N ASN A 134 -11.40 -12.85 -20.24
CA ASN A 134 -11.75 -12.88 -18.83
C ASN A 134 -11.98 -14.31 -18.32
N LYS A 135 -12.58 -15.18 -19.15
CA LYS A 135 -12.81 -16.59 -18.81
C LYS A 135 -11.49 -17.32 -18.58
N SER A 136 -10.46 -17.05 -19.38
CA SER A 136 -9.14 -17.68 -19.21
C SER A 136 -8.47 -17.29 -17.89
N ILE A 137 -8.62 -16.03 -17.47
CA ILE A 137 -8.15 -15.58 -16.14
C ILE A 137 -8.85 -16.36 -15.03
N VAL A 138 -10.18 -16.47 -15.09
CA VAL A 138 -10.97 -17.21 -14.10
C VAL A 138 -10.58 -18.70 -14.10
N LYS A 139 -10.40 -19.30 -15.29
CA LYS A 139 -9.96 -20.70 -15.46
C LYS A 139 -8.64 -20.94 -14.74
N ARG A 140 -7.62 -20.13 -15.04
CA ARG A 140 -6.28 -20.25 -14.43
C ARG A 140 -6.34 -20.15 -12.91
N LYS A 141 -7.17 -19.25 -12.39
CA LYS A 141 -7.34 -19.11 -10.95
C LYS A 141 -8.06 -20.33 -10.34
N LEU A 142 -9.08 -20.88 -11.00
CA LEU A 142 -9.77 -22.11 -10.57
C LEU A 142 -8.84 -23.33 -10.59
N GLU A 143 -7.95 -23.43 -11.58
CA GLU A 143 -6.93 -24.49 -11.66
C GLU A 143 -5.97 -24.47 -10.47
N LEU A 144 -5.50 -23.28 -10.08
CA LEU A 144 -4.62 -23.12 -8.92
C LEU A 144 -5.26 -23.57 -7.59
N GLU A 145 -6.59 -23.45 -7.47
CA GLU A 145 -7.35 -23.88 -6.28
C GLU A 145 -7.60 -25.39 -6.21
N ASN A 146 -7.62 -26.08 -7.36
CA ASN A 146 -8.09 -27.47 -7.49
C ASN A 146 -7.04 -28.55 -7.23
N ASN A 147 -5.88 -28.20 -6.66
CA ASN A 147 -4.88 -29.18 -6.20
C ASN A 147 -5.35 -30.09 -5.03
N SER A 148 -6.64 -30.10 -4.66
CA SER A 148 -7.15 -30.89 -3.51
C SER A 148 -8.51 -31.61 -3.68
N ASN A 149 -9.22 -31.54 -4.81
CA ASN A 149 -10.48 -32.31 -4.99
C ASN A 149 -10.76 -32.67 -6.47
N LEU A 150 -10.83 -33.97 -6.78
CA LEU A 150 -10.36 -34.50 -8.08
C LEU A 150 -11.40 -34.93 -9.13
N ASP A 151 -12.72 -34.95 -8.90
CA ASP A 151 -13.61 -35.64 -9.87
C ASP A 151 -14.73 -34.83 -10.56
N SER A 152 -15.33 -33.81 -9.92
CA SER A 152 -16.42 -33.04 -10.54
C SER A 152 -15.95 -31.76 -11.25
N GLN A 153 -14.87 -31.12 -10.78
CA GLN A 153 -14.30 -29.90 -11.36
C GLN A 153 -13.34 -30.19 -12.54
N ASN A 154 -12.68 -31.35 -12.55
CA ASN A 154 -11.80 -31.78 -13.64
C ASN A 154 -12.52 -32.04 -14.97
N ARG A 155 -13.87 -32.13 -14.99
CA ARG A 155 -14.67 -32.16 -16.22
C ARG A 155 -14.95 -30.78 -16.81
N LEU A 156 -14.91 -29.71 -15.98
CA LEU A 156 -15.08 -28.32 -16.41
C LEU A 156 -13.78 -27.69 -16.94
N ILE A 157 -12.62 -28.16 -16.47
CA ILE A 157 -11.29 -27.57 -16.73
C ILE A 157 -10.61 -28.14 -18.00
N LYS A 158 -11.16 -29.21 -18.58
CA LYS A 158 -10.64 -29.82 -19.82
C LYS A 158 -10.90 -29.01 -21.10
N GLU A 159 -11.44 -27.80 -21.01
CA GLU A 159 -11.46 -26.88 -22.15
C GLU A 159 -10.05 -26.34 -22.40
N ASP A 160 -9.63 -26.23 -23.66
CA ASP A 160 -8.25 -25.97 -24.08
C ASP A 160 -7.57 -24.78 -23.38
N ASP A 161 -6.24 -24.84 -23.25
CA ASP A 161 -5.42 -23.70 -22.84
C ASP A 161 -5.58 -22.59 -23.86
N TYR A 162 -6.34 -21.56 -23.47
CA TYR A 162 -6.71 -20.47 -24.35
C TYR A 162 -5.49 -19.56 -24.59
N ASP A 163 -4.89 -19.69 -25.77
CA ASP A 163 -3.95 -18.74 -26.32
C ASP A 163 -4.71 -17.69 -27.14
N ILE A 164 -4.76 -16.46 -26.62
CA ILE A 164 -5.36 -15.29 -27.29
C ILE A 164 -4.72 -15.07 -28.68
N THR A 165 -3.47 -15.49 -28.85
CA THR A 165 -2.71 -15.36 -30.10
C THR A 165 -3.15 -16.39 -31.14
N SER A 166 -3.59 -17.57 -30.73
CA SER A 166 -4.14 -18.61 -31.62
C SER A 166 -5.61 -18.37 -32.00
N GLU A 167 -6.31 -17.51 -31.27
CA GLU A 167 -7.74 -17.22 -31.47
C GLU A 167 -8.08 -16.66 -32.87
N LEU A 168 -7.16 -15.93 -33.52
CA LEU A 168 -7.36 -15.47 -34.90
C LEU A 168 -7.12 -16.57 -35.95
N ILE A 169 -6.44 -17.65 -35.55
CA ILE A 169 -6.03 -18.78 -36.39
C ILE A 169 -7.13 -19.85 -36.39
N ASP A 170 -7.84 -20.05 -35.27
CA ASP A 170 -8.82 -21.13 -35.06
C ASP A 170 -10.19 -20.95 -35.76
N ASN A 171 -10.30 -20.05 -36.75
CA ASN A 171 -11.42 -19.93 -37.71
C ASN A 171 -12.83 -19.56 -37.17
N ASP A 172 -13.03 -19.31 -35.87
CA ASP A 172 -14.34 -18.86 -35.31
C ASP A 172 -14.83 -17.51 -35.85
N TYR A 173 -13.92 -16.69 -36.40
CA TYR A 173 -14.21 -15.36 -36.90
C TYR A 173 -14.12 -15.30 -38.43
N PRO A 174 -15.11 -14.69 -39.12
CA PRO A 174 -15.08 -14.59 -40.57
C PRO A 174 -13.83 -13.81 -41.02
N PRO A 175 -13.17 -14.21 -42.13
CA PRO A 175 -11.90 -13.60 -42.57
C PRO A 175 -11.93 -12.07 -42.67
N MET A 176 -13.06 -11.50 -43.11
CA MET A 176 -13.24 -10.05 -43.21
C MET A 176 -13.12 -9.34 -41.85
N TYR A 177 -13.47 -9.99 -40.73
CA TYR A 177 -13.47 -9.39 -39.39
C TYR A 177 -12.14 -9.54 -38.64
N ARG A 178 -11.22 -10.41 -39.10
CA ARG A 178 -9.94 -10.67 -38.42
C ARG A 178 -9.06 -9.42 -38.35
N GLU A 179 -8.98 -8.64 -39.43
CA GLU A 179 -8.24 -7.36 -39.44
C GLU A 179 -8.80 -6.34 -38.45
N TYR A 180 -10.11 -6.34 -38.20
CA TYR A 180 -10.76 -5.40 -37.27
C TYR A 180 -10.53 -5.78 -35.81
N ILE A 181 -10.37 -7.07 -35.56
CA ILE A 181 -10.17 -7.65 -34.23
C ILE A 181 -8.69 -7.61 -33.83
N GLN A 182 -7.77 -7.64 -34.81
CA GLN A 182 -6.32 -7.68 -34.57
C GLN A 182 -5.82 -6.67 -33.54
N PRO A 183 -6.25 -5.39 -33.51
CA PRO A 183 -5.77 -4.45 -32.49
C PRO A 183 -6.15 -4.85 -31.06
N LEU A 184 -7.34 -5.43 -30.87
CA LEU A 184 -7.78 -5.96 -29.58
C LEU A 184 -6.96 -7.20 -29.20
N VAL A 185 -6.70 -8.09 -30.16
CA VAL A 185 -5.85 -9.27 -29.94
C VAL A 185 -4.41 -8.88 -29.61
N ASP A 186 -3.85 -7.89 -30.31
CA ASP A 186 -2.52 -7.35 -30.01
C ASP A 186 -2.47 -6.71 -28.60
N LEU A 187 -3.58 -6.14 -28.13
CA LEU A 187 -3.68 -5.58 -26.77
C LEU A 187 -3.79 -6.67 -25.71
N LEU A 188 -4.74 -7.60 -25.86
CA LEU A 188 -5.00 -8.68 -24.91
C LEU A 188 -3.86 -9.72 -24.90
N GLY A 189 -3.17 -9.89 -26.02
CA GLY A 189 -1.93 -10.67 -26.16
C GLY A 189 -0.65 -9.89 -25.81
N PHE A 190 -0.77 -8.75 -25.12
CA PHE A 190 0.31 -7.92 -24.56
C PHE A 190 1.30 -7.27 -25.53
N LYS A 191 1.25 -7.54 -26.84
CA LYS A 191 2.12 -6.90 -27.84
C LYS A 191 2.03 -5.37 -27.78
N SER A 192 0.81 -4.83 -27.67
CA SER A 192 0.57 -3.39 -27.52
C SER A 192 1.01 -2.89 -26.15
N ILE A 193 0.82 -3.68 -25.07
CA ILE A 193 1.27 -3.33 -23.71
C ILE A 193 2.79 -3.19 -23.64
N TYR A 194 3.55 -4.13 -24.22
CA TYR A 194 5.01 -4.02 -24.29
C TYR A 194 5.48 -2.80 -25.09
N LYS A 195 4.81 -2.50 -26.20
CA LYS A 195 5.09 -1.31 -27.00
C LYS A 195 4.85 -0.03 -26.19
N PHE A 196 3.73 0.04 -25.47
CA PHE A 196 3.40 1.18 -24.61
C PHE A 196 4.34 1.31 -23.42
N TYR A 197 4.83 0.20 -22.86
CA TYR A 197 5.85 0.20 -21.82
C TYR A 197 7.16 0.81 -22.31
N TYR A 198 7.62 0.40 -23.50
CA TYR A 198 8.81 1.00 -24.10
C TYR A 198 8.62 2.51 -24.33
N TYR A 199 7.47 2.92 -24.88
CA TYR A 199 7.18 4.33 -25.08
C TYR A 199 7.08 5.11 -23.77
N SER A 200 6.53 4.52 -22.72
CA SER A 200 6.51 5.11 -21.37
C SER A 200 7.92 5.47 -20.91
N ILE A 201 8.86 4.52 -21.03
CA ILE A 201 10.25 4.73 -20.57
C ILE A 201 10.90 5.87 -21.34
N VAL A 202 10.81 5.86 -22.67
CA VAL A 202 11.41 6.89 -23.53
C VAL A 202 10.80 8.26 -23.22
N ASP A 203 9.47 8.37 -23.16
CA ASP A 203 8.76 9.63 -22.89
C ASP A 203 9.12 10.16 -21.49
N ASN A 204 9.18 9.28 -20.48
CA ASN A 204 9.61 9.64 -19.13
C ASN A 204 11.05 10.17 -19.07
N GLU A 205 11.98 9.53 -19.79
CA GLU A 205 13.38 9.92 -19.83
C GLU A 205 13.57 11.26 -20.54
N GLU A 206 12.90 11.46 -21.68
CA GLU A 206 12.90 12.73 -22.41
C GLU A 206 12.42 13.87 -21.51
N HIS A 207 11.26 13.70 -20.85
CA HIS A 207 10.71 14.72 -19.95
C HIS A 207 11.58 14.94 -18.71
N LEU A 208 12.17 13.90 -18.12
CA LEU A 208 13.06 14.03 -16.98
C LEU A 208 14.30 14.85 -17.33
N ASN A 209 14.98 14.50 -18.42
CA ASN A 209 16.17 15.21 -18.90
C ASN A 209 15.86 16.69 -19.18
N LEU A 210 14.67 16.98 -19.72
CA LEU A 210 14.22 18.34 -19.98
C LEU A 210 14.02 19.14 -18.69
N GLU A 211 13.43 18.56 -17.66
CA GLU A 211 13.27 19.24 -16.36
C GLU A 211 14.61 19.41 -15.63
N GLU A 212 15.51 18.44 -15.71
CA GLU A 212 16.87 18.56 -15.16
C GLU A 212 17.65 19.68 -15.87
N ASN A 213 17.55 19.77 -17.19
CA ASN A 213 18.16 20.86 -17.96
C ASN A 213 17.61 22.23 -17.55
N LYS A 214 16.29 22.36 -17.37
CA LYS A 214 15.66 23.61 -16.88
C LYS A 214 16.16 23.97 -15.49
N LYS A 215 16.23 23.01 -14.58
CA LYS A 215 16.74 23.20 -13.21
C LYS A 215 18.19 23.69 -13.20
N ASN A 216 19.00 23.23 -14.16
CA ASN A 216 20.39 23.66 -14.34
C ASN A 216 20.55 24.98 -15.13
N GLY A 217 19.48 25.74 -15.35
CA GLY A 217 19.51 27.05 -16.04
C GLY A 217 19.47 26.97 -17.57
N GLY A 218 19.22 25.79 -18.13
CA GLY A 218 19.03 25.59 -19.57
C GLY A 218 17.62 25.99 -20.04
N PHE A 219 17.50 26.30 -21.33
CA PHE A 219 16.21 26.51 -21.98
C PHE A 219 15.71 25.19 -22.56
N GLY A 220 14.46 24.82 -22.25
CA GLY A 220 13.79 23.67 -22.84
C GLY A 220 12.30 23.92 -22.92
N PHE A 221 11.71 23.75 -24.11
CA PHE A 221 10.27 23.78 -24.32
C PHE A 221 9.81 22.40 -24.77
N THR A 222 8.71 21.92 -24.18
CA THR A 222 8.00 20.74 -24.66
C THR A 222 6.58 21.17 -24.97
N ASP A 223 6.23 21.28 -26.25
CA ASP A 223 4.86 21.56 -26.69
C ASP A 223 3.92 20.36 -26.53
N LYS A 224 4.38 19.28 -25.89
CA LYS A 224 3.65 18.02 -25.74
C LYS A 224 3.39 17.77 -24.27
N GLU A 225 2.12 17.66 -23.91
CA GLU A 225 1.74 16.90 -22.72
C GLU A 225 2.30 15.49 -22.83
N GLN A 226 2.62 14.90 -21.68
CA GLN A 226 3.25 13.61 -21.63
C GLN A 226 2.31 12.55 -22.21
N ARG A 227 2.59 12.09 -23.43
CA ARG A 227 1.72 11.18 -24.20
C ARG A 227 1.47 9.87 -23.45
N SER A 228 2.42 9.46 -22.64
CA SER A 228 2.35 8.32 -21.73
C SER A 228 1.10 8.38 -20.83
N ASN A 229 0.72 9.57 -20.33
CA ASN A 229 -0.42 9.77 -19.43
C ASN A 229 -1.77 9.59 -20.14
N ASP A 230 -1.88 10.05 -21.38
CA ASP A 230 -3.11 9.87 -22.16
C ASP A 230 -3.38 8.39 -22.45
N ILE A 231 -2.33 7.65 -22.83
CA ILE A 231 -2.41 6.20 -23.09
C ILE A 231 -2.80 5.46 -21.82
N LEU A 232 -2.20 5.81 -20.69
CA LEU A 232 -2.54 5.27 -19.37
C LEU A 232 -4.04 5.41 -19.07
N ILE A 233 -4.58 6.63 -19.18
CA ILE A 233 -5.99 6.92 -18.87
C ILE A 233 -6.91 6.20 -19.86
N GLN A 234 -6.57 6.16 -21.15
CA GLN A 234 -7.31 5.43 -22.18
C GLN A 234 -7.37 3.93 -21.88
N LEU A 235 -6.27 3.33 -21.45
CA LEU A 235 -6.23 1.90 -21.11
C LEU A 235 -7.09 1.58 -19.89
N LEU A 236 -7.07 2.43 -18.86
CA LEU A 236 -7.91 2.23 -17.67
C LEU A 236 -9.40 2.45 -17.98
N ASN A 237 -9.74 3.46 -18.79
CA ASN A 237 -11.08 3.63 -19.32
C ASN A 237 -11.53 2.41 -20.12
N PHE A 238 -10.65 1.88 -20.99
CA PHE A 238 -10.95 0.68 -21.76
C PHE A 238 -11.26 -0.50 -20.84
N CYS A 239 -10.47 -0.72 -19.78
CA CYS A 239 -10.73 -1.76 -18.79
C CYS A 239 -12.10 -1.57 -18.12
N ALA A 240 -12.37 -0.37 -17.60
CA ALA A 240 -13.60 -0.07 -16.88
C ALA A 240 -14.85 -0.19 -17.78
N TYR A 241 -14.89 0.49 -18.91
CA TYR A 241 -16.08 0.52 -19.77
C TYR A 241 -16.37 -0.81 -20.48
N ASN A 242 -15.35 -1.66 -20.66
CA ASN A 242 -15.50 -2.93 -21.37
C ASN A 242 -15.40 -4.16 -20.46
N ASP A 243 -15.35 -3.96 -19.13
CA ASP A 243 -15.23 -5.02 -18.12
C ASP A 243 -14.03 -5.96 -18.39
N VAL A 244 -12.87 -5.41 -18.78
CA VAL A 244 -11.68 -6.18 -19.20
C VAL A 244 -10.65 -6.25 -18.07
N ALA A 245 -10.34 -7.45 -17.61
CA ALA A 245 -9.42 -7.67 -16.49
C ALA A 245 -7.94 -7.76 -16.90
N LEU A 246 -7.46 -6.79 -17.71
CA LEU A 246 -6.03 -6.70 -18.07
C LEU A 246 -5.12 -6.59 -16.85
N ASP A 247 -5.64 -6.00 -15.78
CA ASP A 247 -4.94 -5.79 -14.51
C ASP A 247 -4.71 -7.06 -13.69
N ALA A 248 -5.22 -8.21 -14.14
CA ALA A 248 -4.82 -9.52 -13.61
C ALA A 248 -3.38 -9.91 -13.99
N TYR A 249 -2.79 -9.26 -15.00
CA TYR A 249 -1.47 -9.58 -15.52
C TYR A 249 -0.39 -8.57 -15.10
N THR A 250 0.80 -9.09 -14.82
CA THR A 250 1.92 -8.29 -14.30
C THR A 250 2.46 -7.29 -15.32
N GLU A 251 2.33 -7.58 -16.61
CA GLU A 251 2.74 -6.77 -17.74
C GLU A 251 1.99 -5.44 -17.74
N PHE A 252 0.66 -5.51 -17.56
CA PHE A 252 -0.18 -4.34 -17.43
C PHE A 252 0.13 -3.57 -16.14
N GLN A 253 0.26 -4.26 -15.00
CA GLN A 253 0.59 -3.62 -13.72
C GLN A 253 1.94 -2.86 -13.79
N LYS A 254 2.98 -3.47 -14.38
CA LYS A 254 4.29 -2.84 -14.59
C LYS A 254 4.22 -1.62 -15.51
N LEU A 255 3.35 -1.66 -16.54
CA LEU A 255 3.08 -0.50 -17.37
C LEU A 255 2.50 0.66 -16.55
N MET A 256 1.45 0.40 -15.77
CA MET A 256 0.84 1.41 -14.89
C MET A 256 1.86 1.99 -13.90
N GLN A 257 2.64 1.12 -13.24
CA GLN A 257 3.70 1.53 -12.30
C GLN A 257 4.77 2.39 -12.98
N SER A 258 5.20 2.01 -14.20
CA SER A 258 6.21 2.76 -14.96
C SER A 258 5.77 4.19 -15.25
N TYR A 259 4.51 4.38 -15.67
CA TYR A 259 3.96 5.72 -15.92
C TYR A 259 4.04 6.60 -14.69
N VAL A 260 3.48 6.14 -13.56
CA VAL A 260 3.42 6.95 -12.34
C VAL A 260 4.80 7.17 -11.71
N LEU A 261 5.69 6.17 -11.73
CA LEU A 261 7.07 6.34 -11.24
C LEU A 261 7.84 7.38 -12.04
N GLY A 262 7.65 7.40 -13.36
CA GLY A 262 8.22 8.41 -14.23
C GLY A 262 7.72 9.81 -13.88
N LYS A 263 6.40 9.96 -13.72
CA LYS A 263 5.78 11.23 -13.29
C LYS A 263 6.31 11.72 -11.95
N ILE A 264 6.40 10.84 -10.94
CA ILE A 264 6.95 11.18 -9.61
C ILE A 264 8.41 11.65 -9.71
N LYS A 265 9.25 11.01 -10.54
CA LYS A 265 10.65 11.45 -10.77
C LYS A 265 10.72 12.84 -11.39
N ILE A 266 9.89 13.10 -12.39
CA ILE A 266 9.82 14.41 -13.04
C ILE A 266 9.38 15.49 -12.04
N HIS A 267 8.37 15.18 -11.22
CA HIS A 267 7.84 16.07 -10.19
C HIS A 267 8.84 16.35 -9.06
N GLU A 268 9.67 15.37 -8.70
CA GLU A 268 10.79 15.53 -7.77
C GLU A 268 11.80 16.58 -8.29
N VAL A 269 12.18 16.52 -9.57
CA VAL A 269 13.08 17.53 -10.16
C VAL A 269 12.44 18.93 -10.16
N ARG A 270 11.14 18.99 -10.48
CA ARG A 270 10.33 20.23 -10.44
C ARG A 270 10.07 20.77 -9.04
N GLU A 271 10.31 19.97 -8.00
CA GLU A 271 9.97 20.27 -6.60
C GLU A 271 8.47 20.57 -6.42
N LYS A 272 7.62 19.97 -7.27
CA LYS A 272 6.17 20.13 -7.24
C LYS A 272 5.48 18.86 -7.70
N PHE A 273 4.67 18.28 -6.83
CA PHE A 273 3.94 17.05 -7.00
C PHE A 273 2.45 17.34 -7.19
N GLU A 274 1.98 17.11 -8.42
CA GLU A 274 0.58 17.20 -8.82
C GLU A 274 0.09 15.80 -9.25
N LEU A 275 -0.46 15.05 -8.31
CA LEU A 275 -0.98 13.71 -8.56
C LEU A 275 -2.47 13.77 -8.82
N THR A 276 -2.93 13.20 -9.93
CA THR A 276 -4.34 13.12 -10.29
C THR A 276 -5.02 11.91 -9.63
N LYS A 277 -6.36 11.85 -9.66
CA LYS A 277 -7.16 10.67 -9.24
C LYS A 277 -6.62 9.36 -9.82
N VAL A 278 -6.19 9.37 -11.09
CA VAL A 278 -5.67 8.18 -11.79
C VAL A 278 -4.29 7.79 -11.27
N ASP A 279 -3.41 8.75 -11.01
CA ASP A 279 -2.10 8.49 -10.42
C ASP A 279 -2.26 7.86 -9.03
N LEU A 280 -3.15 8.43 -8.22
CA LEU A 280 -3.50 7.93 -6.89
C LEU A 280 -4.07 6.51 -6.96
N PHE A 281 -5.03 6.25 -7.85
CA PHE A 281 -5.56 4.90 -8.08
C PHE A 281 -4.47 3.87 -8.38
N ILE A 282 -3.49 4.21 -9.23
CA ILE A 282 -2.40 3.29 -9.59
C ILE A 282 -1.49 3.04 -8.39
N LEU A 283 -1.13 4.08 -7.63
CA LEU A 283 -0.35 3.95 -6.39
C LEU A 283 -1.08 3.06 -5.38
N ILE A 284 -2.40 3.20 -5.27
CA ILE A 284 -3.25 2.39 -4.40
C ILE A 284 -3.28 0.94 -4.90
N LYS A 285 -3.68 0.69 -6.15
CA LYS A 285 -4.04 -0.65 -6.63
C LYS A 285 -2.84 -1.51 -7.05
N TYR A 286 -1.86 -0.91 -7.73
CA TYR A 286 -0.87 -1.68 -8.50
C TYR A 286 0.50 -1.78 -7.84
N PHE A 287 0.83 -0.93 -6.86
CA PHE A 287 2.08 -1.06 -6.12
C PHE A 287 1.93 -2.05 -4.98
N LYS A 288 2.95 -2.84 -4.68
CA LYS A 288 2.99 -3.55 -3.40
C LYS A 288 3.31 -2.55 -2.28
N PHE A 289 2.70 -2.73 -1.11
CA PHE A 289 2.92 -1.85 0.05
C PHE A 289 4.40 -1.64 0.38
N LYS A 290 5.19 -2.73 0.39
CA LYS A 290 6.63 -2.70 0.67
C LYS A 290 7.46 -1.97 -0.41
N ASP A 291 6.96 -1.91 -1.64
CA ASP A 291 7.65 -1.25 -2.76
C ASP A 291 7.29 0.24 -2.86
N LEU A 292 6.10 0.62 -2.37
CA LEU A 292 5.62 2.01 -2.41
C LEU A 292 6.29 2.89 -1.34
N TRP A 293 6.50 2.36 -0.13
CA TRP A 293 7.12 3.14 0.95
C TRP A 293 8.51 3.70 0.59
N PRO A 294 9.46 2.92 0.04
CA PRO A 294 10.75 3.45 -0.41
C PRO A 294 10.64 4.58 -1.45
N VAL A 295 9.62 4.54 -2.32
CA VAL A 295 9.37 5.60 -3.32
C VAL A 295 8.98 6.89 -2.61
N ILE A 296 8.03 6.82 -1.66
CA ILE A 296 7.57 7.98 -0.88
C ILE A 296 8.73 8.53 -0.03
N VAL A 297 9.47 7.67 0.68
CA VAL A 297 10.59 8.09 1.52
C VAL A 297 11.65 8.82 0.71
N LYS A 298 12.09 8.21 -0.40
CA LYS A 298 13.19 8.75 -1.20
C LYS A 298 12.80 10.04 -1.90
N ARG A 299 11.62 10.08 -2.51
CA ARG A 299 11.24 11.13 -3.46
C ARG A 299 10.36 12.22 -2.88
N VAL A 300 9.58 11.92 -1.84
CA VAL A 300 8.65 12.88 -1.22
C VAL A 300 9.19 13.35 0.11
N LEU A 301 9.49 12.42 1.03
CA LEU A 301 10.05 12.79 2.34
C LEU A 301 11.49 13.31 2.28
N GLY A 302 12.18 13.14 1.15
CA GLY A 302 13.48 13.78 0.91
C GLY A 302 13.46 15.30 1.07
N PHE A 303 12.31 15.96 0.80
CA PHE A 303 12.11 17.40 0.94
C PHE A 303 11.88 17.88 2.37
N VAL A 304 11.56 16.96 3.29
CA VAL A 304 11.26 17.24 4.70
C VAL A 304 12.08 16.33 5.62
N LYS A 305 13.27 15.95 5.17
CA LYS A 305 14.15 15.01 5.89
C LYS A 305 14.65 15.63 7.19
N ASP A 306 15.05 16.90 7.12
CA ASP A 306 15.63 17.63 8.23
C ASP A 306 14.55 18.37 9.03
N GLU A 307 14.71 18.43 10.36
CA GLU A 307 13.74 19.04 11.29
C GLU A 307 13.28 20.47 10.92
N PRO A 308 14.17 21.37 10.41
CA PRO A 308 13.76 22.71 9.98
C PRO A 308 12.83 22.71 8.75
N GLN A 309 12.86 21.64 7.96
CA GLN A 309 12.05 21.50 6.74
C GLN A 309 10.71 20.84 7.00
N GLU A 310 10.52 20.17 8.14
CA GLU A 310 9.23 19.57 8.52
C GLU A 310 8.09 20.60 8.53
N GLY A 311 6.89 20.19 8.13
CA GLY A 311 5.71 21.06 8.06
C GLY A 311 5.58 21.87 6.77
N ASN A 312 6.53 21.71 5.83
CA ASN A 312 6.53 22.43 4.55
C ASN A 312 5.89 21.64 3.38
N GLY A 313 5.13 20.58 3.66
CA GLY A 313 4.49 19.72 2.66
C GLY A 313 3.68 20.50 1.63
N ASP A 314 2.93 21.52 2.06
CA ASP A 314 2.09 22.36 1.19
C ASP A 314 2.87 23.13 0.12
N LYS A 315 4.20 23.28 0.26
CA LYS A 315 5.03 23.98 -0.72
C LYS A 315 5.28 23.16 -1.99
N PHE A 316 5.27 21.83 -1.86
CA PHE A 316 5.61 20.92 -2.96
C PHE A 316 4.55 19.85 -3.24
N LEU A 317 3.62 19.57 -2.34
CA LEU A 317 2.48 18.68 -2.59
C LEU A 317 1.21 19.50 -2.80
N SER A 318 0.55 19.32 -3.95
CA SER A 318 -0.68 20.02 -4.29
C SER A 318 -1.77 19.02 -4.65
N PHE A 319 -2.87 19.06 -3.89
CA PHE A 319 -4.08 18.27 -4.11
C PHE A 319 -5.28 19.21 -4.18
N SER A 320 -6.09 19.09 -5.22
CA SER A 320 -7.35 19.84 -5.31
C SER A 320 -8.44 19.15 -4.50
N GLN A 321 -9.59 19.81 -4.33
CA GLN A 321 -10.73 19.22 -3.62
C GLN A 321 -11.22 17.93 -4.31
N ASP A 322 -11.15 17.90 -5.64
CA ASP A 322 -11.46 16.73 -6.45
C ASP A 322 -10.65 15.48 -6.05
N GLU A 323 -9.34 15.61 -5.84
CA GLU A 323 -8.51 14.49 -5.37
C GLU A 323 -8.83 14.08 -3.93
N LYS A 324 -9.15 15.06 -3.07
CA LYS A 324 -9.53 14.80 -1.67
C LYS A 324 -10.83 14.00 -1.59
N ASP A 325 -11.85 14.43 -2.33
CA ASP A 325 -13.15 13.77 -2.39
C ASP A 325 -13.00 12.33 -2.92
N TYR A 326 -12.19 12.15 -3.98
CA TYR A 326 -11.86 10.83 -4.51
C TYR A 326 -11.20 9.91 -3.46
N LEU A 327 -10.23 10.42 -2.69
CA LEU A 327 -9.55 9.62 -1.66
C LEU A 327 -10.50 9.25 -0.52
N ALA A 328 -11.41 10.16 -0.13
CA ALA A 328 -12.44 9.88 0.87
C ALA A 328 -13.41 8.78 0.40
N ASP A 329 -13.89 8.86 -0.84
CA ASP A 329 -14.76 7.85 -1.45
C ASP A 329 -14.05 6.49 -1.56
N ALA A 330 -12.81 6.48 -2.07
CA ALA A 330 -11.99 5.28 -2.17
C ALA A 330 -11.73 4.66 -0.79
N PHE A 331 -11.52 5.49 0.24
CA PHE A 331 -11.31 5.01 1.61
C PHE A 331 -12.55 4.34 2.17
N LYS A 332 -13.72 4.94 1.99
CA LYS A 332 -14.99 4.33 2.39
C LYS A 332 -15.20 2.98 1.70
N ASN A 333 -15.06 2.95 0.37
CA ASN A 333 -15.27 1.74 -0.42
C ASN A 333 -14.25 0.63 -0.08
N LEU A 334 -12.96 0.94 -0.01
CA LEU A 334 -11.93 -0.03 0.34
C LEU A 334 -11.99 -0.47 1.80
N SER A 335 -12.42 0.40 2.72
CA SER A 335 -12.68 0.01 4.12
C SER A 335 -13.76 -1.08 4.18
N ASP A 336 -14.89 -0.86 3.51
CA ASP A 336 -15.98 -1.85 3.42
C ASP A 336 -15.49 -3.18 2.81
N LEU A 337 -14.75 -3.11 1.71
CA LEU A 337 -14.21 -4.29 1.04
C LEU A 337 -13.16 -5.00 1.90
N PHE A 338 -12.29 -4.26 2.57
CA PHE A 338 -11.27 -4.80 3.45
C PHE A 338 -11.89 -5.52 4.66
N ILE A 339 -12.98 -4.99 5.20
CA ILE A 339 -13.70 -5.63 6.30
C ILE A 339 -14.27 -7.00 5.89
N ILE A 340 -14.77 -7.11 4.66
CA ILE A 340 -15.44 -8.33 4.17
C ILE A 340 -14.43 -9.32 3.59
N TYR A 341 -13.44 -8.82 2.84
CA TYR A 341 -12.56 -9.58 1.96
C TYR A 341 -11.07 -9.42 2.31
N GLY A 342 -10.73 -8.64 3.33
CA GLY A 342 -9.35 -8.49 3.79
C GLY A 342 -8.79 -9.81 4.33
N HIS A 343 -7.50 -10.03 4.09
CA HIS A 343 -6.84 -11.27 4.47
C HIS A 343 -5.60 -11.01 5.34
N TYR A 344 -5.49 -11.76 6.45
CA TYR A 344 -4.50 -11.59 7.51
C TYR A 344 -3.07 -12.01 7.13
N PHE A 345 -2.89 -13.19 6.50
CA PHE A 345 -1.56 -13.79 6.27
C PHE A 345 -0.92 -13.40 4.93
N TYR A 346 -1.70 -13.46 3.86
CA TYR A 346 -1.32 -13.05 2.52
C TYR A 346 -1.96 -11.70 2.20
N SER A 347 -1.16 -10.73 1.74
CA SER A 347 -1.69 -9.47 1.24
C SER A 347 -2.36 -9.72 -0.12
N ASN A 348 -3.68 -9.86 -0.11
CA ASN A 348 -4.47 -9.91 -1.32
C ASN A 348 -4.60 -8.49 -1.92
N THR A 349 -5.15 -8.36 -3.13
CA THR A 349 -5.23 -7.04 -3.80
C THR A 349 -5.99 -6.01 -2.96
N ILE A 350 -7.06 -6.41 -2.25
CA ILE A 350 -7.86 -5.53 -1.40
C ILE A 350 -7.05 -5.08 -0.17
N SER A 351 -6.44 -6.02 0.57
CA SER A 351 -5.54 -5.74 1.69
C SER A 351 -4.43 -4.79 1.26
N ASN A 352 -3.71 -5.13 0.19
CA ASN A 352 -2.60 -4.32 -0.30
C ASN A 352 -3.06 -2.91 -0.71
N SER A 353 -4.21 -2.80 -1.41
CA SER A 353 -4.77 -1.52 -1.81
C SER A 353 -5.18 -0.67 -0.61
N PHE A 354 -5.80 -1.27 0.40
CA PHE A 354 -6.19 -0.55 1.61
C PHE A 354 -4.97 -0.05 2.41
N LEU A 355 -3.94 -0.89 2.55
CA LEU A 355 -2.67 -0.50 3.17
C LEU A 355 -1.97 0.64 2.42
N ASN A 356 -1.95 0.60 1.08
CA ASN A 356 -1.43 1.70 0.29
C ASN A 356 -2.26 2.97 0.46
N LEU A 357 -3.59 2.84 0.51
CA LEU A 357 -4.49 3.98 0.63
C LEU A 357 -4.31 4.72 1.96
N ILE A 358 -4.21 4.02 3.09
CA ILE A 358 -3.94 4.65 4.40
C ILE A 358 -2.65 5.48 4.33
N MET A 359 -1.58 4.94 3.73
CA MET A 359 -0.33 5.67 3.54
C MET A 359 -0.48 6.87 2.58
N ILE A 360 -1.21 6.72 1.48
CA ILE A 360 -1.43 7.78 0.47
C ILE A 360 -2.28 8.92 1.02
N ILE A 361 -3.30 8.64 1.83
CA ILE A 361 -4.07 9.67 2.56
C ILE A 361 -3.13 10.49 3.45
N GLY A 362 -2.06 9.89 3.96
CA GLY A 362 -1.01 10.58 4.73
C GLY A 362 -0.26 11.66 3.95
N LEU A 363 -0.28 11.64 2.61
CA LEU A 363 0.36 12.66 1.75
C LEU A 363 -0.47 13.93 1.58
N VAL A 364 -1.71 13.95 2.07
CA VAL A 364 -2.65 15.06 1.86
C VAL A 364 -2.82 15.84 3.16
N LYS A 365 -2.90 17.17 3.05
CA LYS A 365 -3.29 18.02 4.18
C LYS A 365 -4.80 18.01 4.35
N TRP A 366 -5.26 17.38 5.41
CA TRP A 366 -6.66 17.27 5.78
C TRP A 366 -7.09 18.36 6.76
N GLU A 367 -8.36 18.73 6.73
CA GLU A 367 -8.95 19.47 7.84
C GLU A 367 -9.06 18.57 9.08
N SER A 368 -9.04 19.15 10.28
CA SER A 368 -9.06 18.38 11.53
C SER A 368 -10.26 17.43 11.61
N THR A 369 -11.44 17.87 11.18
CA THR A 369 -12.66 17.05 11.21
C THR A 369 -12.63 15.89 10.21
N GLU A 370 -11.94 16.03 9.08
CA GLU A 370 -11.77 14.97 8.09
C GLU A 370 -10.72 13.95 8.56
N LEU A 371 -9.59 14.46 9.07
CA LEU A 371 -8.53 13.66 9.67
C LEU A 371 -9.06 12.76 10.79
N ASP A 372 -9.88 13.34 11.66
CA ASP A 372 -10.51 12.66 12.77
C ASP A 372 -11.41 11.50 12.29
N LYS A 373 -12.17 11.67 11.20
CA LYS A 373 -13.00 10.60 10.62
C LYS A 373 -12.15 9.45 10.07
N PHE A 374 -11.02 9.75 9.45
CA PHE A 374 -10.08 8.72 9.01
C PHE A 374 -9.53 7.94 10.22
N LEU A 375 -9.09 8.64 11.27
CA LEU A 375 -8.59 8.01 12.50
C LEU A 375 -9.63 7.12 13.17
N GLU A 376 -10.86 7.60 13.36
CA GLU A 376 -11.96 6.82 13.93
C GLU A 376 -12.23 5.54 13.13
N SER A 377 -12.23 5.65 11.79
CA SER A 377 -12.45 4.49 10.90
C SER A 377 -11.29 3.50 10.95
N ILE A 378 -10.04 3.98 10.95
CA ILE A 378 -8.84 3.17 11.12
C ILE A 378 -8.89 2.43 12.46
N ASN A 379 -9.17 3.13 13.55
CA ASN A 379 -9.30 2.57 14.90
C ASN A 379 -10.34 1.45 14.96
N SER A 380 -11.53 1.70 14.39
CA SER A 380 -12.61 0.71 14.32
C SER A 380 -12.21 -0.56 13.56
N ILE A 381 -11.43 -0.43 12.48
CA ILE A 381 -10.94 -1.56 11.70
C ILE A 381 -9.84 -2.31 12.45
N PHE A 382 -8.97 -1.59 13.14
CA PHE A 382 -7.84 -2.15 13.90
C PHE A 382 -8.31 -3.11 15.01
N LEU A 383 -9.50 -2.92 15.59
CA LEU A 383 -10.08 -3.85 16.58
C LEU A 383 -10.66 -5.15 15.99
N LYS A 384 -10.62 -5.34 14.67
CA LYS A 384 -11.10 -6.57 14.02
C LYS A 384 -10.01 -7.64 14.08
N GLY A 385 -10.36 -8.87 14.46
CA GLY A 385 -9.39 -9.95 14.73
C GLY A 385 -8.61 -10.50 13.51
N SER A 386 -8.84 -9.98 12.30
CA SER A 386 -8.28 -10.49 11.04
C SER A 386 -7.51 -9.44 10.24
N ILE A 387 -6.82 -8.50 10.91
CA ILE A 387 -6.02 -7.45 10.25
C ILE A 387 -4.65 -7.95 9.77
N PRO A 388 -4.19 -7.62 8.55
CA PRO A 388 -2.87 -7.99 8.05
C PRO A 388 -1.73 -7.49 8.94
N ILE A 389 -0.61 -8.21 8.94
CA ILE A 389 0.57 -7.84 9.73
C ILE A 389 1.10 -6.44 9.41
N ASP A 390 1.07 -6.05 8.14
CA ASP A 390 1.55 -4.74 7.66
C ASP A 390 0.55 -3.59 7.96
N TYR A 391 -0.61 -3.87 8.58
CA TYR A 391 -1.62 -2.86 8.90
C TYR A 391 -1.10 -1.79 9.87
N ALA A 392 -0.45 -2.22 10.95
CA ALA A 392 0.16 -1.31 11.90
C ALA A 392 1.22 -0.43 11.22
N SER A 393 2.07 -1.00 10.35
CA SER A 393 3.08 -0.23 9.62
C SER A 393 2.46 0.83 8.71
N SER A 394 1.32 0.53 8.06
CA SER A 394 0.61 1.50 7.24
C SER A 394 0.08 2.68 8.05
N VAL A 395 -0.52 2.40 9.21
CA VAL A 395 -0.97 3.44 10.15
C VAL A 395 0.23 4.27 10.68
N ASN A 396 1.37 3.63 10.94
CA ASN A 396 2.62 4.32 11.28
C ASN A 396 3.00 5.35 10.23
N TYR A 397 3.01 4.93 8.96
CA TYR A 397 3.46 5.75 7.85
C TYR A 397 2.48 6.89 7.63
N PHE A 398 1.18 6.65 7.76
CA PHE A 398 0.17 7.70 7.76
C PHE A 398 0.48 8.80 8.78
N ILE A 399 0.73 8.44 10.05
CA ILE A 399 1.02 9.40 11.12
C ILE A 399 2.35 10.12 10.89
N LEU A 400 3.38 9.36 10.49
CA LEU A 400 4.69 9.91 10.18
C LEU A 400 4.61 10.94 9.05
N LEU A 401 3.87 10.64 7.98
CA LEU A 401 3.66 11.53 6.84
C LEU A 401 2.93 12.80 7.28
N GLN A 402 1.82 12.67 8.03
CA GLN A 402 1.07 13.81 8.54
C GLN A 402 1.94 14.73 9.41
N TYR A 403 2.75 14.16 10.29
CA TYR A 403 3.67 14.96 11.11
C TYR A 403 4.80 15.59 10.28
N LYS A 404 5.52 14.80 9.47
CA LYS A 404 6.67 15.30 8.69
C LYS A 404 6.28 16.34 7.66
N LEU A 405 5.16 16.14 6.97
CA LEU A 405 4.70 17.03 5.91
C LEU A 405 3.98 18.26 6.49
N TYR A 406 3.20 18.13 7.56
CA TYR A 406 2.27 19.19 7.99
C TYR A 406 2.36 19.59 9.46
N LYS A 407 3.20 18.92 10.27
CA LYS A 407 3.25 19.05 11.74
C LYS A 407 1.86 19.00 12.38
N THR A 408 1.00 18.13 11.85
CA THR A 408 -0.36 17.92 12.34
C THR A 408 -0.35 17.70 13.85
N ASN A 409 -1.28 18.31 14.60
CA ASN A 409 -1.36 18.22 16.06
C ASN A 409 -2.74 17.72 16.54
N SER A 410 -3.10 16.45 16.23
CA SER A 410 -4.41 15.88 16.61
C SER A 410 -4.28 14.92 17.80
N PRO A 411 -4.93 15.21 18.95
CA PRO A 411 -4.97 14.31 20.10
C PRO A 411 -5.59 12.95 19.80
N LYS A 412 -6.47 12.83 18.78
CA LYS A 412 -7.09 11.55 18.40
C LYS A 412 -6.09 10.50 17.94
N ILE A 413 -4.87 10.90 17.57
CA ILE A 413 -3.79 9.95 17.30
C ILE A 413 -3.50 9.07 18.53
N LEU A 414 -3.71 9.58 19.75
CA LEU A 414 -3.53 8.79 20.98
C LEU A 414 -4.62 7.74 21.19
N GLU A 415 -5.78 7.83 20.53
CA GLU A 415 -6.81 6.78 20.59
C GLU A 415 -6.33 5.46 19.95
N LEU A 416 -5.30 5.51 19.10
CA LEU A 416 -4.64 4.29 18.62
C LEU A 416 -4.02 3.47 19.77
N VAL A 417 -3.59 4.14 20.85
CA VAL A 417 -3.11 3.46 22.06
C VAL A 417 -4.27 2.71 22.73
N ASP A 418 -5.46 3.32 22.78
CA ASP A 418 -6.65 2.66 23.33
C ASP A 418 -6.95 1.37 22.58
N VAL A 419 -6.90 1.42 21.25
CA VAL A 419 -7.14 0.24 20.40
C VAL A 419 -6.12 -0.87 20.65
N ILE A 420 -4.85 -0.54 20.87
CA ILE A 420 -3.83 -1.54 21.23
C ILE A 420 -4.16 -2.21 22.55
N LEU A 421 -4.49 -1.43 23.58
CA LEU A 421 -4.82 -1.93 24.90
C LEU A 421 -6.10 -2.77 24.89
N GLU A 422 -7.14 -2.34 24.16
CA GLU A 422 -8.37 -3.10 23.99
C GLU A 422 -8.13 -4.43 23.26
N GLY A 423 -7.31 -4.41 22.22
CA GLY A 423 -6.91 -5.63 21.52
C GLY A 423 -6.13 -6.59 22.41
N PHE A 424 -5.21 -6.05 23.23
CA PHE A 424 -4.47 -6.80 24.26
C PHE A 424 -5.42 -7.46 25.27
N ILE A 425 -6.29 -6.66 25.91
CA ILE A 425 -7.26 -7.13 26.91
C ILE A 425 -8.19 -8.21 26.34
N SER A 426 -8.63 -8.03 25.10
CA SER A 426 -9.59 -8.95 24.47
C SER A 426 -8.94 -10.22 23.89
N GLY A 427 -7.61 -10.30 23.85
CA GLY A 427 -6.88 -11.39 23.20
C GLY A 427 -7.18 -11.52 21.70
N LYS A 428 -7.78 -10.49 21.08
CA LYS A 428 -8.25 -10.54 19.69
C LYS A 428 -7.12 -10.49 18.68
N PHE A 429 -6.00 -9.86 19.03
CA PHE A 429 -4.84 -9.88 18.15
C PHE A 429 -4.13 -11.23 18.22
N ARG A 430 -3.65 -11.69 17.07
CA ARG A 430 -2.85 -12.92 17.01
C ARG A 430 -1.44 -12.64 17.52
N LYS A 431 -0.76 -13.67 18.05
CA LYS A 431 0.60 -13.57 18.63
C LYS A 431 1.60 -12.83 17.73
N HIS A 432 1.62 -13.13 16.44
CA HIS A 432 2.54 -12.47 15.48
C HIS A 432 2.23 -10.99 15.25
N PHE A 433 0.98 -10.58 15.42
CA PHE A 433 0.59 -9.18 15.30
C PHE A 433 1.14 -8.37 16.49
N TYR A 434 1.06 -8.91 17.71
CA TYR A 434 1.72 -8.29 18.88
C TYR A 434 3.23 -8.13 18.71
N GLN A 435 3.87 -9.05 17.99
CA GLN A 435 5.30 -8.95 17.71
C GLN A 435 5.66 -7.80 16.75
N SER A 436 4.72 -7.36 15.92
CA SER A 436 4.94 -6.28 14.96
C SER A 436 4.49 -4.91 15.49
N ILE A 437 3.39 -4.86 16.27
CA ILE A 437 2.73 -3.64 16.77
C ILE A 437 3.70 -2.58 17.35
N ASN A 438 4.71 -2.97 18.13
CA ASN A 438 5.59 -1.99 18.77
C ASN A 438 6.50 -1.25 17.77
N ASN A 439 7.17 -2.00 16.89
CA ASN A 439 8.01 -1.39 15.85
C ASN A 439 7.14 -0.61 14.86
N ASP A 440 5.94 -1.14 14.61
CA ASP A 440 4.98 -0.62 13.64
C ASP A 440 4.16 0.57 14.12
N LEU A 441 4.21 1.01 15.38
CA LEU A 441 3.53 2.26 15.81
C LEU A 441 4.48 3.25 16.52
N SER A 442 5.78 3.04 16.35
CA SER A 442 6.84 3.93 16.84
C SER A 442 6.61 5.42 16.54
N SER A 443 5.94 5.75 15.43
CA SER A 443 5.61 7.14 15.08
C SER A 443 4.55 7.74 16.01
N VAL A 444 3.58 6.96 16.51
CA VAL A 444 2.58 7.43 17.50
C VAL A 444 3.28 7.91 18.77
N TYR A 445 4.16 7.07 19.33
CA TYR A 445 4.85 7.38 20.58
C TYR A 445 5.83 8.54 20.40
N ARG A 446 6.62 8.53 19.31
CA ARG A 446 7.53 9.64 18.99
C ARG A 446 6.78 10.95 18.77
N TYR A 447 5.66 10.89 18.06
CA TYR A 447 4.79 12.03 17.82
C TYR A 447 4.30 12.64 19.14
N ALA A 448 3.73 11.81 20.02
CA ALA A 448 3.24 12.27 21.32
C ALA A 448 4.37 12.86 22.18
N TYR A 449 5.55 12.23 22.17
CA TYR A 449 6.72 12.75 22.86
C TYR A 449 7.16 14.13 22.36
N VAL A 450 7.32 14.31 21.04
CA VAL A 450 7.79 15.57 20.45
C VAL A 450 6.75 16.68 20.57
N THR A 451 5.46 16.35 20.50
CA THR A 451 4.35 17.30 20.70
C THR A 451 3.98 17.52 22.16
N SER A 452 4.64 16.82 23.10
CA SER A 452 4.32 16.83 24.53
C SER A 452 2.86 16.46 24.85
N MET A 453 2.21 15.66 23.99
CA MET A 453 0.89 15.12 24.27
C MET A 453 0.97 14.02 25.32
N GLN A 454 0.00 14.00 26.23
CA GLN A 454 -0.09 13.01 27.30
C GLN A 454 -1.26 12.07 27.11
N TYR A 455 -1.01 10.78 27.23
CA TYR A 455 -2.02 9.73 27.32
C TYR A 455 -2.63 9.70 28.73
N THR A 456 -3.96 9.55 28.83
CA THR A 456 -4.73 9.82 30.06
C THR A 456 -5.80 8.77 30.41
N ASN A 457 -5.95 7.69 29.63
CA ASN A 457 -6.99 6.68 29.86
C ASN A 457 -6.60 5.65 30.94
N VAL A 458 -6.66 6.08 32.20
CA VAL A 458 -6.29 5.28 33.39
C VAL A 458 -7.01 3.93 33.44
N LYS A 459 -8.33 3.94 33.22
CA LYS A 459 -9.17 2.73 33.34
C LYS A 459 -8.78 1.62 32.39
N LEU A 460 -8.31 1.99 31.19
CA LEU A 460 -7.93 1.01 30.18
C LEU A 460 -6.57 0.40 30.49
N VAL A 461 -5.64 1.21 31.00
CA VAL A 461 -4.33 0.73 31.50
C VAL A 461 -4.51 -0.25 32.65
N GLU A 462 -5.34 0.08 33.65
CA GLU A 462 -5.63 -0.82 34.78
C GLU A 462 -6.12 -2.20 34.31
N LYS A 463 -7.06 -2.21 33.35
CA LYS A 463 -7.58 -3.46 32.77
C LYS A 463 -6.50 -4.23 32.02
N ALA A 464 -5.65 -3.55 31.25
CA ALA A 464 -4.59 -4.20 30.49
C ALA A 464 -3.52 -4.81 31.41
N LEU A 465 -3.12 -4.11 32.47
CA LEU A 465 -2.20 -4.62 33.49
C LEU A 465 -2.80 -5.81 34.24
N PHE A 466 -4.10 -5.76 34.58
CA PHE A 466 -4.80 -6.89 35.17
C PHE A 466 -4.85 -8.11 34.24
N SER A 467 -5.11 -7.92 32.94
CA SER A 467 -5.04 -8.99 31.94
C SER A 467 -3.63 -9.59 31.85
N LEU A 468 -2.58 -8.77 31.88
CA LEU A 468 -1.19 -9.22 31.85
C LEU A 468 -0.87 -10.17 33.03
N ASP A 469 -1.29 -9.81 34.24
CA ASP A 469 -1.09 -10.66 35.41
C ASP A 469 -1.88 -11.96 35.31
N ASN A 470 -3.17 -11.91 34.93
CA ASN A 470 -4.00 -13.12 34.89
C ASN A 470 -3.59 -14.10 33.79
N ASP A 471 -3.30 -13.60 32.59
CA ASP A 471 -3.04 -14.45 31.42
C ASP A 471 -1.62 -15.02 31.43
N PHE A 472 -0.69 -14.34 32.12
CA PHE A 472 0.73 -14.69 32.13
C PHE A 472 1.34 -14.82 33.54
N GLU A 473 0.54 -15.04 34.58
CA GLU A 473 0.98 -15.09 35.99
C GLU A 473 2.24 -15.95 36.21
N LYS A 474 2.30 -17.08 35.50
CA LYS A 474 3.39 -18.08 35.61
C LYS A 474 4.47 -17.95 34.54
N ASN A 475 4.36 -16.96 33.64
CA ASN A 475 5.25 -16.77 32.51
C ASN A 475 5.88 -15.37 32.55
N LEU A 476 6.89 -15.22 33.41
CA LEU A 476 7.65 -13.98 33.59
C LEU A 476 8.29 -13.49 32.29
N GLU A 477 8.73 -14.40 31.41
CA GLU A 477 9.32 -14.05 30.11
C GLU A 477 8.30 -13.32 29.21
N MET A 478 7.07 -13.83 29.13
CA MET A 478 5.99 -13.17 28.38
C MET A 478 5.55 -11.86 29.05
N GLN A 479 5.51 -11.80 30.39
CA GLN A 479 5.21 -10.55 31.09
C GLN A 479 6.24 -9.46 30.78
N ARG A 480 7.55 -9.81 30.85
CA ARG A 480 8.65 -8.93 30.45
C ARG A 480 8.48 -8.45 29.02
N TYR A 481 8.24 -9.38 28.09
CA TYR A 481 8.07 -9.07 26.69
C TYR A 481 7.00 -8.00 26.44
N PHE A 482 5.81 -8.15 27.03
CA PHE A 482 4.74 -7.17 26.85
C PHE A 482 5.00 -5.86 27.59
N LEU A 483 5.59 -5.91 28.79
CA LEU A 483 5.96 -4.71 29.53
C LEU A 483 6.96 -3.87 28.75
N GLU A 484 8.01 -4.49 28.23
CA GLU A 484 9.02 -3.80 27.43
C GLU A 484 8.46 -3.33 26.08
N LYS A 485 7.74 -4.19 25.36
CA LYS A 485 7.34 -3.92 23.98
C LYS A 485 6.02 -3.17 23.84
N ILE A 486 5.14 -3.13 24.84
CA ILE A 486 3.85 -2.42 24.69
C ILE A 486 3.71 -1.36 25.76
N PHE A 487 3.87 -1.74 27.02
CA PHE A 487 3.55 -0.86 28.13
C PHE A 487 4.61 0.22 28.38
N LEU A 488 5.89 -0.06 28.14
CA LEU A 488 6.98 0.90 28.35
C LEU A 488 6.90 2.10 27.38
N PRO A 489 6.61 1.93 26.07
CA PRO A 489 6.27 3.06 25.18
C PRO A 489 5.06 3.88 25.64
N ILE A 490 4.00 3.22 26.11
CA ILE A 490 2.80 3.90 26.63
C ILE A 490 3.15 4.71 27.88
N TYR A 491 3.91 4.12 28.80
CA TYR A 491 4.40 4.77 30.02
C TYR A 491 5.11 6.10 29.72
N GLN A 492 5.96 6.17 28.69
CA GLN A 492 6.68 7.42 28.36
C GLN A 492 5.76 8.59 28.08
N ILE A 493 4.72 8.34 27.30
CA ILE A 493 3.80 9.36 26.81
C ILE A 493 2.63 9.57 27.77
N SER A 494 2.60 8.89 28.91
CA SER A 494 1.49 8.96 29.85
C SER A 494 1.61 10.11 30.86
N ASN A 495 0.47 10.52 31.42
CA ASN A 495 0.42 11.41 32.58
C ASN A 495 0.92 10.72 33.86
N THR A 496 1.06 11.49 34.94
CA THR A 496 1.58 11.00 36.22
C THR A 496 0.77 9.84 36.80
N ASP A 497 -0.56 9.92 36.77
CA ASP A 497 -1.45 8.91 37.34
C ASP A 497 -1.20 7.52 36.73
N ILE A 498 -1.06 7.45 35.40
CA ILE A 498 -0.78 6.19 34.70
C ILE A 498 0.65 5.71 34.96
N LYS A 499 1.62 6.62 35.10
CA LYS A 499 3.00 6.24 35.43
C LYS A 499 3.09 5.53 36.77
N GLU A 500 2.34 6.01 37.77
CA GLU A 500 2.27 5.37 39.09
C GLU A 500 1.70 3.94 39.02
N LEU A 501 0.76 3.66 38.12
CA LEU A 501 0.22 2.31 37.92
C LEU A 501 1.26 1.33 37.34
N PHE A 502 2.14 1.82 36.47
CA PHE A 502 3.12 0.97 35.78
C PHE A 502 4.34 0.63 36.64
N THR A 503 4.78 1.53 37.52
CA THR A 503 6.03 1.37 38.30
C THR A 503 6.14 0.02 39.02
N PRO A 504 5.11 -0.47 39.76
CA PRO A 504 5.20 -1.76 40.45
C PRO A 504 5.38 -2.95 39.51
N TYR A 505 4.80 -2.88 38.31
CA TYR A 505 4.90 -3.93 37.30
C TYR A 505 6.31 -4.02 36.72
N PHE A 506 6.92 -2.86 36.41
CA PHE A 506 8.30 -2.83 35.92
C PHE A 506 9.29 -3.30 36.97
N ASP A 507 9.16 -2.86 38.23
CA ASP A 507 10.04 -3.29 39.30
C ASP A 507 9.96 -4.80 39.58
N LYS A 508 8.75 -5.38 39.49
CA LYS A 508 8.50 -6.81 39.63
C LYS A 508 9.22 -7.64 38.56
N VAL A 509 9.29 -7.16 37.31
CA VAL A 509 9.86 -7.95 36.21
C VAL A 509 11.35 -7.76 36.02
N ARG A 510 11.93 -6.63 36.46
CA ARG A 510 13.37 -6.38 36.37
C ARG A 510 14.16 -7.44 37.14
N ILE A 511 15.27 -7.90 36.56
CA ILE A 511 16.10 -8.97 37.14
C ILE A 511 16.65 -8.55 38.50
N SER A 512 16.49 -9.43 39.49
CA SER A 512 17.08 -9.29 40.83
C SER A 512 18.33 -10.15 41.01
N ASP A 513 18.45 -11.28 40.31
CA ASP A 513 19.63 -12.16 40.32
C ASP A 513 20.10 -12.45 38.90
N TRP A 514 21.13 -11.71 38.47
CA TRP A 514 21.72 -11.81 37.14
C TRP A 514 22.48 -13.12 36.89
N ASN A 515 22.82 -13.87 37.94
CA ASN A 515 23.53 -15.14 37.79
C ASN A 515 22.64 -16.27 37.24
N GLN A 516 21.32 -16.09 37.30
CA GLN A 516 20.35 -17.08 36.81
C GLN A 516 19.97 -16.87 35.34
N VAL A 517 20.45 -15.79 34.71
CA VAL A 517 20.16 -15.49 33.31
C VAL A 517 20.91 -16.48 32.41
N SER A 518 20.19 -17.12 31.49
CA SER A 518 20.80 -18.07 30.57
C SER A 518 21.77 -17.37 29.61
N LYS A 519 22.90 -18.01 29.28
CA LYS A 519 23.89 -17.43 28.34
C LYS A 519 23.28 -17.07 26.97
N GLY A 520 22.23 -17.77 26.55
CA GLY A 520 21.53 -17.52 25.29
C GLY A 520 20.70 -16.23 25.29
N GLN A 521 20.22 -15.77 26.45
CA GLN A 521 19.35 -14.60 26.60
C GLN A 521 20.10 -13.37 27.18
N LEU A 522 21.34 -13.55 27.63
CA LEU A 522 22.09 -12.55 28.40
C LEU A 522 22.16 -11.17 27.73
N TYR A 523 22.47 -11.12 26.44
CA TYR A 523 22.56 -9.86 25.71
C TYR A 523 21.20 -9.15 25.58
N GLU A 524 20.12 -9.91 25.41
CA GLU A 524 18.77 -9.36 25.30
C GLU A 524 18.34 -8.77 26.65
N GLU A 525 18.61 -9.48 27.74
CA GLU A 525 18.29 -9.02 29.11
C GLU A 525 19.11 -7.78 29.50
N ILE A 526 20.39 -7.70 29.11
CA ILE A 526 21.20 -6.48 29.30
C ILE A 526 20.57 -5.29 28.57
N LEU A 527 20.17 -5.47 27.31
CA LEU A 527 19.54 -4.40 26.53
C LEU A 527 18.19 -3.98 27.14
N CYS A 528 17.39 -4.94 27.62
CA CYS A 528 16.12 -4.68 28.30
C CYS A 528 16.32 -3.83 29.57
N GLU A 529 17.32 -4.16 30.39
CA GLU A 529 17.63 -3.36 31.58
C GLU A 529 18.08 -1.94 31.21
N LEU A 530 18.91 -1.79 30.17
CA LEU A 530 19.31 -0.47 29.66
C LEU A 530 18.13 0.32 29.09
N ASP A 531 17.15 -0.35 28.48
CA ASP A 531 15.90 0.27 28.05
C ASP A 531 15.13 0.79 29.28
N PHE A 532 15.01 0.05 30.39
CA PHE A 532 14.41 0.62 31.61
C PHE A 532 15.16 1.87 32.09
N LEU A 533 16.50 1.84 32.13
CA LEU A 533 17.29 3.02 32.51
C LEU A 533 17.06 4.22 31.59
N GLN A 534 16.97 3.99 30.28
CA GLN A 534 16.63 5.03 29.29
C GLN A 534 15.32 5.75 29.61
N TYR A 535 14.40 5.08 30.30
CA TYR A 535 13.05 5.56 30.59
C TYR A 535 12.91 6.12 32.02
N GLY A 536 14.03 6.25 32.74
CA GLY A 536 14.10 6.94 34.04
C GLY A 536 13.98 6.02 35.26
N PHE A 537 14.07 4.70 35.08
CA PHE A 537 14.15 3.77 36.21
C PHE A 537 15.51 3.84 36.90
N GLU A 538 15.53 3.65 38.23
CA GLU A 538 16.76 3.70 39.01
C GLU A 538 17.72 2.57 38.65
N VAL A 539 19.02 2.86 38.68
CA VAL A 539 20.08 1.87 38.44
C VAL A 539 20.16 0.91 39.62
N LYS A 540 20.01 -0.39 39.37
CA LYS A 540 20.21 -1.44 40.38
C LYS A 540 21.70 -1.75 40.56
N GLN A 541 22.17 -1.82 41.80
CA GLN A 541 23.57 -2.13 42.09
C GLN A 541 23.96 -3.52 41.58
N GLU A 542 23.03 -4.48 41.68
CA GLU A 542 23.20 -5.86 41.21
C GLU A 542 23.49 -5.92 39.70
N PHE A 543 22.91 -5.01 38.92
CA PHE A 543 23.19 -4.89 37.49
C PHE A 543 24.61 -4.35 37.25
N ILE A 544 25.04 -3.33 38.00
CA ILE A 544 26.40 -2.78 37.90
C ILE A 544 27.45 -3.82 38.25
N ASP A 545 27.25 -4.56 39.34
CA ASP A 545 28.16 -5.60 39.80
C ASP A 545 28.28 -6.72 38.76
N PHE A 546 27.13 -7.17 38.24
CA PHE A 546 27.08 -8.16 37.16
C PHE A 546 27.80 -7.68 35.89
N MET A 547 27.48 -6.48 35.39
CA MET A 547 28.08 -5.92 34.17
C MET A 547 29.59 -5.75 34.33
N THR A 548 30.06 -5.31 35.50
CA THR A 548 31.47 -5.17 35.82
C THR A 548 32.19 -6.51 35.73
N HIS A 549 31.61 -7.56 36.32
CA HIS A 549 32.17 -8.91 36.26
C HIS A 549 32.19 -9.45 34.83
N TRP A 550 31.06 -9.35 34.13
CA TRP A 550 30.87 -9.88 32.78
C TRP A 550 31.79 -9.21 31.76
N ILE A 551 31.94 -7.88 31.80
CA ILE A 551 32.88 -7.14 30.93
C ILE A 551 34.32 -7.61 31.17
N LYS A 552 34.73 -7.75 32.44
CA LYS A 552 36.10 -8.15 32.78
C LYS A 552 36.41 -9.58 32.33
N ASN A 553 35.50 -10.52 32.59
CA ASN A 553 35.81 -11.95 32.56
C ASN A 553 35.24 -12.69 31.35
N ASP A 554 34.06 -12.30 30.85
CA ASP A 554 33.28 -13.11 29.90
C ASP A 554 33.11 -12.48 28.51
N LEU A 555 33.17 -11.14 28.42
CA LEU A 555 33.04 -10.43 27.15
C LEU A 555 34.26 -10.67 26.25
N ASN A 556 34.05 -11.32 25.10
CA ASN A 556 35.12 -11.76 24.20
C ASN A 556 34.94 -11.39 22.72
N LYS A 557 33.89 -10.63 22.36
CA LYS A 557 33.61 -10.20 20.97
C LYS A 557 33.35 -8.70 20.86
N VAL A 558 33.99 -8.05 19.88
CA VAL A 558 33.94 -6.59 19.67
C VAL A 558 32.58 -6.10 19.13
N GLY A 559 31.99 -6.81 18.16
CA GLY A 559 30.83 -6.29 17.41
C GLY A 559 29.57 -5.99 18.23
N GLY A 560 29.36 -6.68 19.36
CA GLY A 560 28.27 -6.38 20.31
C GLY A 560 28.66 -5.31 21.34
N ALA A 561 29.94 -5.24 21.71
CA ALA A 561 30.46 -4.34 22.72
C ALA A 561 30.43 -2.86 22.28
N GLU A 562 30.71 -2.57 21.00
CA GLU A 562 30.66 -1.20 20.48
C GLU A 562 29.24 -0.60 20.51
N LYS A 563 28.22 -1.43 20.19
CA LYS A 563 26.81 -0.99 20.28
C LYS A 563 26.41 -0.71 21.72
N LEU A 564 26.82 -1.60 22.63
CA LEU A 564 26.60 -1.44 24.06
C LEU A 564 27.26 -0.16 24.59
N LEU A 565 28.50 0.13 24.18
CA LEU A 565 29.21 1.35 24.55
C LEU A 565 28.47 2.60 24.09
N LYS A 566 28.03 2.63 22.82
CA LYS A 566 27.24 3.76 22.28
C LYS A 566 25.94 3.98 23.07
N PHE A 567 25.31 2.89 23.51
CA PHE A 567 24.07 3.01 24.29
C PHE A 567 24.33 3.54 25.70
N ILE A 568 25.37 3.02 26.39
CA ILE A 568 25.79 3.54 27.69
C ILE A 568 26.22 5.01 27.59
N ASP A 569 26.96 5.39 26.55
CA ASP A 569 27.32 6.79 26.27
C ASP A 569 26.06 7.67 26.16
N PHE A 570 25.02 7.20 25.45
CA PHE A 570 23.74 7.91 25.35
C PHE A 570 23.05 8.06 26.72
N LEU A 571 23.01 7.00 27.54
CA LEU A 571 22.39 7.05 28.88
C LEU A 571 23.10 8.05 29.80
N ILE A 572 24.44 8.08 29.76
CA ILE A 572 25.23 9.03 30.55
C ILE A 572 24.98 10.46 30.06
N THR A 573 25.12 10.70 28.76
CA THR A 573 25.12 12.06 28.19
C THR A 573 23.73 12.67 28.04
N SER A 574 22.74 11.86 27.63
CA SER A 574 21.39 12.33 27.29
C SER A 574 20.36 12.06 28.39
N ARG A 575 20.63 11.10 29.29
CA ARG A 575 19.77 10.76 30.43
C ARG A 575 20.39 11.07 31.79
N ASN A 576 21.62 11.60 31.84
CA ASN A 576 22.33 11.99 33.07
C ASN A 576 22.52 10.85 34.09
N ILE A 577 22.73 9.61 33.61
CA ILE A 577 22.90 8.43 34.49
C ILE A 577 24.40 8.24 34.81
N SER A 578 24.91 9.03 35.75
CA SER A 578 26.35 9.04 36.09
C SER A 578 26.87 7.73 36.69
N GLN A 579 25.99 6.88 37.24
CA GLN A 579 26.39 5.57 37.79
C GLN A 579 27.03 4.63 36.74
N LEU A 580 26.83 4.90 35.44
CA LEU A 580 27.35 4.06 34.36
C LEU A 580 28.76 4.45 33.87
N GLU A 581 29.37 5.53 34.38
CA GLU A 581 30.68 6.01 33.91
C GLU A 581 31.81 4.99 34.14
N GLU A 582 31.79 4.26 35.25
CA GLU A 582 32.78 3.20 35.51
C GLU A 582 32.65 2.06 34.49
N LEU A 583 31.42 1.62 34.21
CA LEU A 583 31.15 0.60 33.21
C LEU A 583 31.60 1.02 31.81
N ARG A 584 31.37 2.30 31.46
CA ARG A 584 31.84 2.88 30.20
C ARG A 584 33.37 2.82 30.07
N GLY A 585 34.09 3.17 31.12
CA GLY A 585 35.56 3.07 31.17
C GLY A 585 36.04 1.64 30.94
N LEU A 586 35.50 0.71 31.73
CA LEU A 586 35.82 -0.72 31.62
C LEU A 586 35.51 -1.30 30.24
N LEU A 587 34.38 -0.90 29.64
CA LEU A 587 33.98 -1.39 28.32
C LEU A 587 34.91 -0.87 27.22
N LYS A 588 35.36 0.38 27.29
CA LYS A 588 36.36 0.94 26.36
C LYS A 588 37.68 0.17 26.43
N GLU A 589 38.19 -0.05 27.64
CA GLU A 589 39.44 -0.81 27.86
C GLU A 589 39.33 -2.24 27.33
N LYS A 590 38.19 -2.91 27.60
CA LYS A 590 37.96 -4.27 27.14
C LYS A 590 37.87 -4.36 25.62
N ILE A 591 37.17 -3.42 24.96
CA ILE A 591 37.10 -3.35 23.49
C ILE A 591 38.50 -3.22 22.89
N GLN A 592 39.32 -2.30 23.42
CA GLN A 592 40.69 -2.12 22.94
C GLN A 592 41.54 -3.39 23.14
N SER A 593 41.45 -4.03 24.31
CA SER A 593 42.16 -5.28 24.58
C SER A 593 41.78 -6.41 23.62
N ILE A 594 40.50 -6.51 23.22
CA ILE A 594 40.06 -7.52 22.25
C ILE A 594 40.61 -7.20 20.85
N ILE A 595 40.61 -5.92 20.43
CA ILE A 595 41.18 -5.48 19.15
C ILE A 595 42.68 -5.81 19.09
N ASP A 596 43.44 -5.40 20.12
CA ASP A 596 44.88 -5.63 20.20
C ASP A 596 45.21 -7.14 20.17
N SER A 597 44.38 -7.98 20.80
CA SER A 597 44.56 -9.44 20.77
C SER A 597 44.29 -10.05 19.39
N ALA A 598 43.34 -9.50 18.63
CA ALA A 598 43.01 -9.97 17.28
C ALA A 598 44.10 -9.58 16.26
N GLU A 599 44.67 -8.37 16.39
CA GLU A 599 45.78 -7.90 15.54
C GLU A 599 47.07 -8.70 15.77
N ASN A 600 47.38 -9.03 17.03
CA ASN A 600 48.54 -9.87 17.38
C ASN A 600 48.42 -11.31 16.87
N THR A 601 47.20 -11.84 16.74
CA THR A 601 46.94 -13.19 16.22
C THR A 601 47.09 -13.26 14.69
N GLN A 602 46.84 -12.15 13.96
CA GLN A 602 47.05 -12.07 12.51
C GLN A 602 48.50 -11.84 12.09
N GLN A 603 49.36 -11.31 12.98
CA GLN A 603 50.80 -11.15 12.73
C GLN A 603 51.62 -12.42 13.00
N THR A 604 51.04 -13.43 13.65
CA THR A 604 51.70 -14.69 14.03
C THR A 604 51.29 -15.91 13.19
N THR A 605 50.40 -15.72 12.20
CA THR A 605 50.07 -16.66 11.12
C THR A 605 50.52 -16.12 9.79
#